data_AF-A0A914DZH6-F1
#
_entry.id   AF-A0A914DZH6-F1
#
_cell.length_a   1.000
_cell.length_b   1.000
_cell.length_c   1.000
_cell.angle_alpha   90.00
_cell.angle_beta   90.00
_cell.angle_gamma   90.00
#
_symmetry.space_group_name_H-M   'P 1'
#
loop_
_entity.id
_entity.type
_entity.pdbx_description
1 polymer ?
#
loop_
_entity_poly.entity_id
_entity_poly.type
_entity_poly.pdbx_seq_one_letter_code
_entity_poly.pdbx_strand_id
1 'polypeptide(L)'
;MPSSKGDDSKSTEFEVIEELTEQLESVTLDKEMAEEKVELLQNELESHKLRVQELETELELKKAEMEDLMQGKENAVANFQVLQLEQQNGKMKEALIKMRDMIAQANLEKEIAMNERVEFQIECEQFRQQLEQAEETIKILKEQVDASIESEKMIDILTNKNLGLEDKLRKAEEEIKQLEEMRLMDEEMVETQKEIARGLREDLDKAFVENTELNQLISTFDKRASEYDEIIHKFQSKIEELNESLKIYKGKENTPITQKYEEQLDQTNEAMNKLRTELTRAYKEKDRVVKGFEELQAECKQAHYKAEQAEAELKAFKIQVDAAKNSFEIISKQETEIVDLKRVLKAKIDDIGSLKVRISLMEKKLDDYGNIDQAKVQQLQQKYDELAEEFEAKQNEFNQKLHAVQLDLDNKEMELIELRLLQGPKKSLHMAHLYETDSITEQEYFEVFTALQSSQHRIRKLEVEASKRLMNEMRPLEIPNVINGPLSFRLGKNSDDLELEQMIKESEQLLEESNKYLVEPVDPKQKLNFRNSVVNFNLRVVNLKFRFQRFWNRTHPGEEFPRILTKLNKNLPEKKKLSENPIDRCKQILEKWKCQIEEDKKVYGNILNRN
;
A
#
# COMPACT_ATOMS: atom_id res chain seq x y z
N MET A 1 21.29 14.98 -39.11
CA MET A 1 21.93 13.72 -39.53
C MET A 1 23.01 14.04 -40.56
N PRO A 2 24.17 13.35 -40.58
CA PRO A 2 24.87 12.57 -39.54
C PRO A 2 26.25 13.24 -39.25
N SER A 3 26.86 13.15 -38.06
CA SER A 3 27.32 11.99 -37.27
C SER A 3 28.83 11.74 -37.45
N SER A 4 29.49 11.49 -36.32
CA SER A 4 30.64 10.58 -36.18
C SER A 4 31.98 10.99 -36.75
N LYS A 5 32.67 11.94 -36.10
CA LYS A 5 34.16 12.00 -36.15
C LYS A 5 34.83 12.33 -34.80
N GLY A 6 34.07 12.39 -33.71
CA GLY A 6 34.59 12.81 -32.40
C GLY A 6 35.07 11.68 -31.49
N ASP A 7 34.54 10.46 -31.68
CA ASP A 7 34.93 9.29 -30.87
C ASP A 7 36.16 8.57 -31.42
N ASP A 8 36.40 8.62 -32.74
CA ASP A 8 37.58 8.02 -33.36
C ASP A 8 38.88 8.73 -32.94
N SER A 9 38.85 10.05 -32.72
CA SER A 9 40.06 10.81 -32.34
C SER A 9 40.53 10.52 -30.90
N LYS A 10 39.61 10.29 -29.96
CA LYS A 10 39.96 9.92 -28.57
C LYS A 10 40.41 8.46 -28.46
N SER A 11 39.85 7.57 -29.28
CA SER A 11 40.31 6.19 -29.42
C SER A 11 41.72 6.14 -29.99
N THR A 12 42.03 6.94 -31.02
CA THR A 12 43.37 7.00 -31.58
C THR A 12 44.37 7.67 -30.63
N GLU A 13 43.96 8.67 -29.84
CA GLU A 13 44.84 9.29 -28.84
C GLU A 13 45.16 8.30 -27.70
N PHE A 14 44.21 7.47 -27.29
CA PHE A 14 44.44 6.43 -26.28
C PHE A 14 45.32 5.29 -26.82
N GLU A 15 45.08 4.82 -28.05
CA GLU A 15 45.95 3.83 -28.72
C GLU A 15 47.37 4.37 -28.93
N VAL A 16 47.53 5.66 -29.28
CA VAL A 16 48.85 6.30 -29.41
C VAL A 16 49.53 6.46 -28.05
N ILE A 17 48.80 6.75 -26.97
CA ILE A 17 49.37 6.77 -25.62
C ILE A 17 49.79 5.36 -25.20
N GLU A 18 48.99 4.34 -25.50
CA GLU A 18 49.28 2.94 -25.20
C GLU A 18 50.52 2.44 -25.98
N GLU A 19 50.61 2.75 -27.29
CA GLU A 19 51.81 2.50 -28.11
C GLU A 19 53.04 3.29 -27.61
N LEU A 20 52.87 4.53 -27.12
CA LEU A 20 53.96 5.31 -26.54
C LEU A 20 54.40 4.77 -25.18
N THR A 21 53.48 4.22 -24.36
CA THR A 21 53.83 3.54 -23.11
C THR A 21 54.52 2.22 -23.37
N GLU A 22 54.07 1.41 -24.32
CA GLU A 22 54.76 0.17 -24.73
C GLU A 22 56.15 0.47 -25.32
N GLN A 23 56.27 1.55 -26.12
CA GLN A 23 57.57 2.00 -26.61
C GLN A 23 58.46 2.49 -25.46
N LEU A 24 57.92 3.25 -24.51
CA LEU A 24 58.68 3.69 -23.34
C LEU A 24 59.15 2.50 -22.50
N GLU A 25 58.28 1.52 -22.25
CA GLU A 25 58.61 0.29 -21.53
C GLU A 25 59.67 -0.53 -22.26
N SER A 26 59.59 -0.63 -23.59
CA SER A 26 60.61 -1.29 -24.40
C SER A 26 61.96 -0.57 -24.36
N VAL A 27 61.95 0.77 -24.35
CA VAL A 27 63.16 1.60 -24.27
C VAL A 27 63.76 1.54 -22.87
N THR A 28 62.94 1.49 -21.82
CA THR A 28 63.43 1.31 -20.44
C THR A 28 64.05 -0.07 -20.28
N LEU A 29 63.47 -1.11 -20.88
CA LEU A 29 64.02 -2.47 -20.84
C LEU A 29 65.32 -2.59 -21.65
N ASP A 30 65.39 -1.98 -22.84
CA ASP A 30 66.63 -1.91 -23.63
C ASP A 30 67.74 -1.12 -22.90
N LYS A 31 67.37 -0.10 -22.13
CA LYS A 31 68.28 0.66 -21.27
C LYS A 31 68.80 -0.20 -20.11
N GLU A 32 67.91 -0.89 -19.39
CA GLU A 32 68.29 -1.78 -18.29
C GLU A 32 69.19 -2.93 -18.77
N MET A 33 68.87 -3.55 -19.90
CA MET A 33 69.73 -4.58 -20.50
C MET A 33 71.08 -4.01 -20.99
N ALA A 34 71.11 -2.76 -21.45
CA ALA A 34 72.36 -2.09 -21.80
C ALA A 34 73.21 -1.79 -20.57
N GLU A 35 72.60 -1.39 -19.45
CA GLU A 35 73.26 -1.15 -18.17
C GLU A 35 73.85 -2.46 -17.60
N GLU A 36 73.10 -3.56 -17.59
CA GLU A 36 73.62 -4.87 -17.18
C GLU A 36 74.77 -5.36 -18.04
N LYS A 37 74.68 -5.15 -19.37
CA LYS A 37 75.76 -5.51 -20.29
C LYS A 37 77.01 -4.66 -20.09
N VAL A 38 76.86 -3.37 -19.76
CA VAL A 38 77.98 -2.50 -19.41
C VAL A 38 78.61 -2.94 -18.09
N GLU A 39 77.80 -3.30 -17.09
CA GLU A 39 78.28 -3.79 -15.80
C GLU A 39 79.02 -5.14 -15.94
N LEU A 40 78.50 -6.06 -16.76
CA LEU A 40 79.18 -7.32 -17.13
C LEU A 40 80.53 -7.06 -17.81
N LEU A 41 80.57 -6.16 -18.80
CA LEU A 41 81.82 -5.81 -19.49
C LEU A 41 82.81 -5.09 -18.57
N GLN A 42 82.33 -4.31 -17.60
CA GLN A 42 83.17 -3.70 -16.56
C GLN A 42 83.77 -4.77 -15.65
N ASN A 43 82.97 -5.74 -15.21
CA ASN A 43 83.43 -6.86 -14.40
C ASN A 43 84.46 -7.73 -15.15
N GLU A 44 84.24 -8.02 -16.43
CA GLU A 44 85.20 -8.74 -17.27
C GLU A 44 86.49 -7.94 -17.48
N LEU A 45 86.39 -6.62 -17.67
CA LEU A 45 87.55 -5.74 -17.78
C LEU A 45 88.36 -5.70 -16.48
N GLU A 46 87.71 -5.66 -15.32
CA GLU A 46 88.37 -5.73 -14.02
C GLU A 46 89.04 -7.08 -13.78
N SER A 47 88.38 -8.18 -14.15
CA SER A 47 88.96 -9.54 -14.11
C SER A 47 90.20 -9.64 -15.01
N HIS A 48 90.13 -9.11 -16.24
CA HIS A 48 91.28 -9.06 -17.13
C HIS A 48 92.40 -8.15 -16.62
N LYS A 49 92.08 -7.02 -15.99
CA LYS A 49 93.08 -6.14 -15.34
C LYS A 49 93.78 -6.85 -14.18
N LEU A 50 93.04 -7.56 -13.33
CA LEU A 50 93.59 -8.40 -12.27
C LEU A 50 94.52 -9.47 -12.85
N ARG A 51 94.11 -10.13 -13.94
CA ARG A 51 94.96 -11.14 -14.59
C ARG A 51 96.23 -10.56 -15.22
N VAL A 52 96.16 -9.34 -15.77
CA VAL A 52 97.34 -8.62 -16.26
C VAL A 52 98.28 -8.27 -15.09
N GLN A 53 97.75 -7.78 -13.97
CA GLN A 53 98.56 -7.50 -12.77
C GLN A 53 99.23 -8.77 -12.21
N GLU A 54 98.52 -9.91 -12.19
CA GLU A 54 99.11 -11.20 -11.82
C GLU A 54 100.24 -11.61 -12.77
N LEU A 55 100.06 -11.47 -14.09
CA LEU A 55 101.10 -11.80 -15.06
C LEU A 55 102.28 -10.82 -15.05
N GLU A 56 102.03 -9.54 -14.76
CA GLU A 56 103.06 -8.53 -14.57
C GLU A 56 103.90 -8.82 -13.32
N THR A 57 103.26 -9.19 -12.20
CA THR A 57 103.96 -9.60 -10.98
C THR A 57 104.71 -10.92 -11.17
N GLU A 58 104.18 -11.90 -11.91
CA GLU A 58 104.91 -13.11 -12.29
C GLU A 58 106.11 -12.79 -13.20
N LEU A 59 105.99 -11.85 -14.13
CA LEU A 59 107.10 -11.39 -14.98
C LEU A 59 108.15 -10.64 -14.17
N GLU A 60 107.76 -9.82 -13.20
CA GLU A 60 108.68 -9.16 -12.27
C GLU A 60 109.40 -10.15 -11.39
N LEU A 61 108.70 -11.16 -10.86
CA LEU A 61 109.31 -12.26 -10.11
C LEU A 61 110.27 -13.06 -10.99
N LYS A 62 109.88 -13.39 -12.23
CA LYS A 62 110.76 -14.12 -13.16
C LYS A 62 111.95 -13.27 -13.62
N LYS A 63 111.79 -11.96 -13.76
CA LYS A 63 112.90 -11.03 -14.01
C LYS A 63 113.83 -10.94 -12.80
N ALA A 64 113.29 -10.82 -11.59
CA ALA A 64 114.08 -10.84 -10.36
C ALA A 64 114.83 -12.18 -10.19
N GLU A 65 114.18 -13.31 -10.45
CA GLU A 65 114.83 -14.63 -10.46
C GLU A 65 115.92 -14.75 -11.54
N MET A 66 115.72 -14.15 -12.72
CA MET A 66 116.72 -14.14 -13.80
C MET A 66 117.88 -13.17 -13.53
N GLU A 67 117.61 -12.06 -12.83
CA GLU A 67 118.59 -11.08 -12.37
C GLU A 67 119.44 -11.64 -11.21
N ASP A 68 118.83 -12.40 -10.29
CA ASP A 68 119.48 -13.19 -9.24
C ASP A 68 120.36 -14.32 -9.82
N LEU A 69 119.96 -14.93 -10.93
CA LEU A 69 120.76 -15.93 -11.65
C LEU A 69 121.93 -15.34 -12.45
N MET A 70 121.91 -14.04 -12.79
CA MET A 70 123.02 -13.36 -13.48
C MET A 70 124.04 -12.70 -12.53
N GLN A 71 123.75 -12.56 -11.24
CA GLN A 71 124.70 -12.07 -10.24
C GLN A 71 125.28 -13.21 -9.40
N GLY A 72 126.02 -14.09 -10.06
CA GLY A 72 126.93 -14.98 -9.35
C GLY A 72 128.09 -14.18 -8.72
N LYS A 73 128.07 -13.98 -7.40
CA LYS A 73 129.27 -13.81 -6.55
C LYS A 73 128.98 -13.84 -5.04
N GLU A 74 129.40 -14.94 -4.42
CA GLU A 74 130.02 -15.06 -3.08
C GLU A 74 129.48 -14.20 -1.91
N ASN A 75 128.38 -14.65 -1.27
CA ASN A 75 128.19 -14.52 0.19
C ASN A 75 126.98 -15.34 0.71
N ALA A 76 126.98 -16.66 0.50
CA ALA A 76 125.78 -17.51 0.65
C ALA A 76 125.24 -17.70 2.09
N VAL A 77 125.98 -17.37 3.15
CA VAL A 77 125.56 -17.72 4.54
C VAL A 77 124.98 -16.52 5.29
N ALA A 78 125.53 -15.32 5.12
CA ALA A 78 124.96 -14.11 5.72
C ALA A 78 123.69 -13.63 4.97
N ASN A 79 123.66 -13.79 3.63
CA ASN A 79 122.52 -13.41 2.82
C ASN A 79 121.30 -14.33 3.01
N PHE A 80 121.50 -15.63 3.24
CA PHE A 80 120.37 -16.55 3.48
C PHE A 80 119.64 -16.25 4.79
N GLN A 81 120.38 -15.86 5.85
CA GLN A 81 119.82 -15.54 7.15
C GLN A 81 119.14 -14.16 7.16
N VAL A 82 119.68 -13.20 6.41
CA VAL A 82 119.04 -11.89 6.15
C VAL A 82 117.78 -12.07 5.29
N LEU A 83 117.84 -12.83 4.21
CA LEU A 83 116.70 -13.10 3.31
C LEU A 83 115.57 -13.85 4.03
N GLN A 84 115.89 -14.80 4.91
CA GLN A 84 114.89 -15.50 5.73
C GLN A 84 114.18 -14.56 6.71
N LEU A 85 114.92 -13.63 7.32
CA LEU A 85 114.36 -12.60 8.21
C LEU A 85 113.56 -11.55 7.44
N GLU A 86 114.01 -11.15 6.26
CA GLU A 86 113.28 -10.25 5.37
C GLU A 86 111.99 -10.89 4.86
N GLN A 87 112.00 -12.19 4.56
CA GLN A 87 110.80 -12.95 4.18
C GLN A 87 109.83 -13.12 5.36
N GLN A 88 110.32 -13.36 6.57
CA GLN A 88 109.48 -13.41 7.78
C GLN A 88 108.89 -12.03 8.11
N ASN A 89 109.68 -10.97 8.00
CA ASN A 89 109.19 -9.59 8.18
C ASN A 89 108.24 -9.15 7.06
N GLY A 90 108.45 -9.61 5.83
CA GLY A 90 107.54 -9.38 4.69
C GLY A 90 106.19 -10.04 4.93
N LYS A 91 106.17 -11.31 5.32
CA LYS A 91 104.94 -12.03 5.71
C LYS A 91 104.24 -11.36 6.89
N MET A 92 104.99 -10.86 7.88
CA MET A 92 104.42 -10.13 9.01
C MET A 92 103.80 -8.80 8.56
N LYS A 93 104.46 -8.06 7.65
CA LYS A 93 103.92 -6.83 7.07
C LYS A 93 102.67 -7.08 6.23
N GLU A 94 102.65 -8.12 5.39
CA GLU A 94 101.45 -8.52 4.64
C GLU A 94 100.31 -8.96 5.56
N ALA A 95 100.60 -9.72 6.63
CA ALA A 95 99.61 -10.08 7.62
C ALA A 95 99.06 -8.84 8.35
N LEU A 96 99.91 -7.87 8.66
CA LEU A 96 99.49 -6.59 9.25
C LEU A 96 98.68 -5.73 8.29
N ILE A 97 99.01 -5.70 7.00
CA ILE A 97 98.24 -4.99 5.97
C ILE A 97 96.88 -5.65 5.80
N LYS A 98 96.82 -6.99 5.67
CA LYS A 98 95.54 -7.73 5.61
C LYS A 98 94.70 -7.52 6.85
N MET A 99 95.31 -7.50 8.04
CA MET A 99 94.59 -7.24 9.29
C MET A 99 94.09 -5.79 9.36
N ARG A 100 94.88 -4.81 8.90
CA ARG A 100 94.44 -3.41 8.75
C ARG A 100 93.26 -3.31 7.78
N ASP A 101 93.34 -3.97 6.64
CA ASP A 101 92.31 -3.93 5.60
C ASP A 101 91.04 -4.65 6.06
N MET A 102 91.16 -5.80 6.75
CA MET A 102 90.03 -6.46 7.42
C MET A 102 89.41 -5.58 8.50
N ILE A 103 90.21 -4.83 9.28
CA ILE A 103 89.69 -3.89 10.29
C ILE A 103 88.98 -2.71 9.60
N ALA A 104 89.55 -2.17 8.52
CA ALA A 104 88.94 -1.08 7.75
C ALA A 104 87.63 -1.50 7.11
N GLN A 105 87.59 -2.70 6.52
CA GLN A 105 86.39 -3.26 5.90
C GLN A 105 85.32 -3.61 6.94
N ALA A 106 85.69 -4.19 8.09
CA ALA A 106 84.76 -4.44 9.18
C ALA A 106 84.17 -3.14 9.77
N ASN A 107 84.95 -2.05 9.80
CA ASN A 107 84.44 -0.74 10.22
C ASN A 107 83.47 -0.14 9.19
N LEU A 108 83.79 -0.25 7.89
CA LEU A 108 82.93 0.22 6.80
C LEU A 108 81.61 -0.54 6.74
N GLU A 109 81.64 -1.87 6.83
CA GLU A 109 80.43 -2.72 6.88
C GLU A 109 79.54 -2.36 8.09
N LYS A 110 80.16 -2.06 9.23
CA LYS A 110 79.43 -1.65 10.44
C LYS A 110 78.79 -0.26 10.28
N GLU A 111 79.41 0.63 9.52
CA GLU A 111 78.90 1.97 9.22
C GLU A 111 77.73 1.91 8.22
N ILE A 112 77.83 1.07 7.18
CA ILE A 112 76.75 0.80 6.22
C ILE A 112 75.54 0.19 6.93
N ALA A 113 75.73 -0.89 7.70
CA ALA A 113 74.66 -1.54 8.45
C ALA A 113 74.02 -0.61 9.50
N MET A 114 74.80 0.34 10.04
CA MET A 114 74.26 1.35 10.95
C MET A 114 73.41 2.38 10.21
N ASN A 115 73.82 2.82 9.02
CA ASN A 115 73.03 3.74 8.18
C ASN A 115 71.73 3.10 7.69
N GLU A 116 71.77 1.87 7.17
CA GLU A 116 70.57 1.13 6.74
C GLU A 116 69.58 0.94 7.90
N ARG A 117 70.08 0.66 9.10
CA ARG A 117 69.24 0.52 10.30
C ARG A 117 68.58 1.85 10.71
N VAL A 118 69.27 2.98 10.53
CA VAL A 118 68.72 4.31 10.78
C VAL A 118 67.66 4.66 9.73
N GLU A 119 67.90 4.39 8.46
CA GLU A 119 66.91 4.58 7.39
C GLU A 119 65.64 3.74 7.63
N PHE A 120 65.82 2.45 7.93
CA PHE A 120 64.69 1.57 8.26
C PHE A 120 63.93 2.02 9.51
N GLN A 121 64.62 2.61 10.50
CA GLN A 121 63.96 3.22 11.66
C GLN A 121 63.12 4.43 11.27
N ILE A 122 63.63 5.32 10.40
CA ILE A 122 62.89 6.49 9.92
C ILE A 122 61.63 6.06 9.16
N GLU A 123 61.76 5.06 8.28
CA GLU A 123 60.65 4.54 7.49
C GLU A 123 59.59 3.86 8.38
N CYS A 124 60.02 3.07 9.38
CA CYS A 124 59.12 2.51 10.39
C CYS A 124 58.38 3.60 11.17
N GLU A 125 59.06 4.70 11.53
CA GLU A 125 58.45 5.84 12.22
C GLU A 125 57.40 6.53 11.34
N GLN A 126 57.66 6.68 10.04
CA GLN A 126 56.72 7.24 9.07
C GLN A 126 55.47 6.37 8.89
N PHE A 127 55.64 5.05 8.72
CA PHE A 127 54.50 4.13 8.64
C PHE A 127 53.69 4.12 9.93
N ARG A 128 54.36 4.25 11.08
CA ARG A 128 53.68 4.34 12.37
C ARG A 128 52.84 5.61 12.49
N GLN A 129 53.34 6.76 12.01
CA GLN A 129 52.57 8.00 11.97
C GLN A 129 51.37 7.91 11.01
N GLN A 130 51.55 7.30 9.83
CA GLN A 130 50.44 7.09 8.88
C GLN A 130 49.38 6.16 9.48
N LEU A 131 49.79 5.11 10.19
CA LEU A 131 48.89 4.21 10.90
C LEU A 131 48.12 4.95 11.99
N GLU A 132 48.78 5.79 12.78
CA GLU A 132 48.14 6.57 13.84
C GLU A 132 47.12 7.57 13.28
N GLN A 133 47.44 8.25 12.16
CA GLN A 133 46.50 9.11 11.45
C GLN A 133 45.31 8.33 10.87
N ALA A 134 45.55 7.15 10.31
CA ALA A 134 44.48 6.29 9.81
C ALA A 134 43.58 5.78 10.96
N GLU A 135 44.15 5.44 12.11
CA GLU A 135 43.39 5.04 13.30
C GLU A 135 42.54 6.19 13.85
N GLU A 136 43.07 7.42 13.85
CA GLU A 136 42.34 8.61 14.29
C GLU A 136 41.20 8.96 13.34
N THR A 137 41.42 8.90 12.02
CA THR A 137 40.35 9.09 11.03
C THR A 137 39.27 8.02 11.13
N ILE A 138 39.64 6.75 11.34
CA ILE A 138 38.68 5.66 11.59
C ILE A 138 37.86 5.94 12.86
N LYS A 139 38.47 6.47 13.91
CA LYS A 139 37.76 6.82 15.15
C LYS A 139 36.72 7.92 14.91
N ILE A 140 37.09 9.00 14.22
CA ILE A 140 36.17 10.09 13.88
C ILE A 140 35.00 9.58 13.02
N LEU A 141 35.30 8.76 12.00
CA LEU A 141 34.26 8.18 11.14
C LEU A 141 33.31 7.27 11.93
N LYS A 142 33.82 6.50 12.89
CA LYS A 142 32.97 5.67 13.79
C LYS A 142 32.04 6.54 14.64
N GLU A 143 32.56 7.61 15.23
CA GLU A 143 31.75 8.56 16.01
C GLU A 143 30.66 9.22 15.14
N GLN A 144 30.95 9.55 13.88
CA GLN A 144 29.97 10.07 12.93
C GLN A 144 28.90 9.03 12.57
N VAL A 145 29.28 7.76 12.39
CA VAL A 145 28.34 6.66 12.14
C VAL A 145 27.43 6.46 13.36
N ASP A 146 27.99 6.46 14.57
CA ASP A 146 27.21 6.31 15.81
C ASP A 146 26.20 7.46 15.99
N ALA A 147 26.61 8.70 15.72
CA ALA A 147 25.71 9.86 15.73
C ALA A 147 24.61 9.76 14.66
N SER A 148 24.96 9.24 13.47
CA SER A 148 23.99 8.99 12.40
C SER A 148 22.96 7.94 12.82
N ILE A 149 23.39 6.83 13.44
CA ILE A 149 22.51 5.77 13.94
C ILE A 149 21.57 6.30 15.04
N GLU A 150 22.05 7.17 15.92
CA GLU A 150 21.19 7.78 16.95
C GLU A 150 20.15 8.73 16.34
N SER A 151 20.54 9.50 15.32
CA SER A 151 19.62 10.35 14.57
C SER A 151 18.53 9.54 13.84
N GLU A 152 18.90 8.39 13.26
CA GLU A 152 17.98 7.47 12.59
C GLU A 152 16.92 6.92 13.57
N LYS A 153 17.34 6.50 14.76
CA LYS A 153 16.41 6.07 15.82
C LYS A 153 15.41 7.17 16.20
N MET A 154 15.85 8.42 16.26
CA MET A 154 14.97 9.54 16.54
C MET A 154 13.98 9.79 15.40
N ILE A 155 14.45 9.68 14.15
CA ILE A 155 13.60 9.76 12.95
C ILE A 155 12.55 8.64 12.98
N ASP A 156 12.90 7.41 13.36
CA ASP A 156 11.94 6.31 13.50
C ASP A 156 10.88 6.58 14.56
N ILE A 157 11.28 7.11 15.73
CA ILE A 157 10.33 7.47 16.80
C ILE A 157 9.38 8.56 16.32
N LEU A 158 9.89 9.58 15.65
CA LEU A 158 9.07 10.68 15.10
C LEU A 158 8.15 10.19 13.99
N THR A 159 8.64 9.30 13.11
CA THR A 159 7.87 8.71 12.02
C THR A 159 6.73 7.86 12.56
N ASN A 160 7.00 7.00 13.55
CA ASN A 160 5.96 6.20 14.22
C ASN A 160 4.93 7.08 14.94
N LYS A 161 5.36 8.18 15.58
CA LYS A 161 4.43 9.14 16.20
C LYS A 161 3.58 9.86 15.16
N ASN A 162 4.16 10.30 14.04
CA ASN A 162 3.42 10.94 12.96
C ASN A 162 2.39 9.99 12.36
N LEU A 163 2.77 8.75 12.02
CA LEU A 163 1.84 7.71 11.56
C LEU A 163 0.70 7.47 12.57
N GLY A 164 1.03 7.39 13.86
CA GLY A 164 0.02 7.24 14.91
C GLY A 164 -0.91 8.45 15.09
N LEU A 165 -0.42 9.66 14.80
CA LEU A 165 -1.24 10.88 14.81
C LEU A 165 -2.13 10.96 13.56
N GLU A 166 -1.61 10.59 12.40
CA GLU A 166 -2.37 10.50 11.14
C GLU A 166 -3.50 9.48 11.25
N ASP A 167 -3.26 8.33 11.87
CA ASP A 167 -4.31 7.33 12.13
C ASP A 167 -5.41 7.86 13.06
N LYS A 168 -5.04 8.62 14.09
CA LYS A 168 -6.01 9.27 14.99
C LYS A 168 -6.78 10.37 14.28
N LEU A 169 -6.11 11.16 13.45
CA LEU A 169 -6.72 12.22 12.65
C LEU A 169 -7.76 11.61 11.69
N ARG A 170 -7.37 10.56 10.96
CA ARG A 170 -8.26 9.84 10.05
C ARG A 170 -9.49 9.28 10.76
N LYS A 171 -9.33 8.68 11.94
CA LYS A 171 -10.47 8.20 12.74
C LYS A 171 -11.39 9.33 13.18
N ALA A 172 -10.83 10.45 13.63
CA ALA A 172 -11.62 11.62 14.01
C ALA A 172 -12.36 12.22 12.80
N GLU A 173 -11.73 12.24 11.62
CA GLU A 173 -12.37 12.69 10.37
C GLU A 173 -13.52 11.76 9.94
N GLU A 174 -13.35 10.43 10.07
CA GLU A 174 -14.41 9.45 9.84
C GLU A 174 -15.58 9.63 10.83
N GLU A 175 -15.29 9.84 12.12
CA GLU A 175 -16.30 10.14 13.15
C GLU A 175 -17.05 11.46 12.86
N ILE A 176 -16.33 12.51 12.47
CA ILE A 176 -16.95 13.79 12.07
C ILE A 176 -17.88 13.59 10.88
N LYS A 177 -17.44 12.84 9.86
CA LYS A 177 -18.27 12.56 8.69
C LYS A 177 -19.56 11.82 9.06
N GLN A 178 -19.48 10.80 9.91
CA GLN A 178 -20.67 10.08 10.40
C GLN A 178 -21.62 10.99 11.19
N LEU A 179 -21.08 11.89 12.02
CA LEU A 179 -21.88 12.86 12.77
C LEU A 179 -22.53 13.90 11.84
N GLU A 180 -21.86 14.33 10.78
CA GLU A 180 -22.42 15.23 9.77
C GLU A 180 -23.54 14.54 8.97
N GLU A 181 -23.37 13.28 8.59
CA GLU A 181 -24.41 12.47 7.96
C GLU A 181 -25.66 12.35 8.86
N MET A 182 -25.45 12.10 10.17
CA MET A 182 -26.54 12.08 11.15
C MET A 182 -27.23 13.44 11.29
N ARG A 183 -26.47 14.55 11.34
CA ARG A 183 -27.04 15.90 11.45
C ARG A 183 -27.90 16.24 10.24
N LEU A 184 -27.48 15.85 9.03
CA LEU A 184 -28.27 16.06 7.82
C LEU A 184 -29.59 15.28 7.85
N MET A 185 -29.56 14.03 8.34
CA MET A 185 -30.78 13.24 8.55
C MET A 185 -31.72 13.89 9.58
N ASP A 186 -31.16 14.44 10.66
CA ASP A 186 -31.93 15.17 11.67
C ASP A 186 -32.55 16.46 11.09
N GLU A 187 -31.82 17.20 10.26
CA GLU A 187 -32.33 18.40 9.57
C GLU A 187 -33.51 18.05 8.64
N GLU A 188 -33.40 16.96 7.87
CA GLU A 188 -34.49 16.48 7.00
C GLU A 188 -35.71 16.04 7.82
N MET A 189 -35.50 15.28 8.91
CA MET A 189 -36.57 14.87 9.81
C MET A 189 -37.29 16.10 10.41
N VAL A 190 -36.56 17.11 10.85
CA VAL A 190 -37.16 18.33 11.40
C VAL A 190 -38.00 19.06 10.34
N GLU A 191 -37.57 19.09 9.08
CA GLU A 191 -38.33 19.76 8.03
C GLU A 191 -39.62 19.00 7.67
N THR A 192 -39.57 17.67 7.58
CA THR A 192 -40.78 16.85 7.39
C THR A 192 -41.77 17.02 8.55
N GLN A 193 -41.28 17.11 9.79
CA GLN A 193 -42.13 17.39 10.96
C GLN A 193 -42.77 18.78 10.88
N LYS A 194 -42.06 19.81 10.43
CA LYS A 194 -42.63 21.15 10.22
C LYS A 194 -43.69 21.15 9.11
N GLU A 195 -43.48 20.40 8.04
CA GLU A 195 -44.46 20.23 6.96
C GLU A 195 -45.75 19.57 7.45
N ILE A 196 -45.63 18.47 8.19
CA ILE A 196 -46.78 17.80 8.80
C ILE A 196 -47.52 18.76 9.76
N ALA A 197 -46.78 19.47 10.62
CA ALA A 197 -47.38 20.42 11.56
C ALA A 197 -48.11 21.57 10.84
N ARG A 198 -47.57 22.05 9.71
CA ARG A 198 -48.20 23.06 8.86
C ARG A 198 -49.49 22.52 8.23
N GLY A 199 -49.47 21.31 7.67
CA GLY A 199 -50.67 20.67 7.12
C GLY A 199 -51.78 20.50 8.17
N LEU A 200 -51.43 20.03 9.38
CA LEU A 200 -52.40 19.90 10.47
C LEU A 200 -52.96 21.26 10.93
N ARG A 201 -52.16 22.34 10.90
CA ARG A 201 -52.65 23.69 11.19
C ARG A 201 -53.63 24.18 10.12
N GLU A 202 -53.33 23.96 8.85
CA GLU A 202 -54.23 24.31 7.75
C GLU A 202 -55.56 23.56 7.84
N ASP A 203 -55.55 22.28 8.18
CA ASP A 203 -56.77 21.49 8.37
C ASP A 203 -57.57 21.92 9.60
N LEU A 204 -56.88 22.30 10.68
CA LEU A 204 -57.52 22.89 11.86
C LEU A 204 -58.20 24.22 11.50
N ASP A 205 -57.54 25.09 10.74
CA ASP A 205 -58.10 26.38 10.30
C ASP A 205 -59.34 26.17 9.41
N LYS A 206 -59.32 25.20 8.47
CA LYS A 206 -60.51 24.83 7.69
C LYS A 206 -61.67 24.38 8.57
N ALA A 207 -61.40 23.50 9.53
CA ALA A 207 -62.42 23.03 10.46
C ALA A 207 -62.98 24.17 11.33
N PHE A 208 -62.15 25.14 11.72
CA PHE A 208 -62.62 26.34 12.41
C PHE A 208 -63.55 27.18 11.53
N VAL A 209 -63.20 27.41 10.26
CA VAL A 209 -64.08 28.14 9.31
C VAL A 209 -65.42 27.42 9.16
N GLU A 210 -65.42 26.11 8.91
CA GLU A 210 -66.65 25.30 8.82
C GLU A 210 -67.50 25.39 10.09
N ASN A 211 -66.87 25.34 11.27
CA ASN A 211 -67.58 25.47 12.53
C ASN A 211 -68.17 26.88 12.70
N THR A 212 -67.47 27.93 12.27
CA THR A 212 -68.02 29.29 12.29
C THR A 212 -69.22 29.45 11.34
N GLU A 213 -69.17 28.86 10.15
CA GLU A 213 -70.27 28.87 9.19
C GLU A 213 -71.50 28.10 9.72
N LEU A 214 -71.29 26.91 10.29
CA LEU A 214 -72.35 26.14 10.91
C LEU A 214 -72.98 26.87 12.09
N ASN A 215 -72.19 27.56 12.92
CA ASN A 215 -72.72 28.37 14.01
C ASN A 215 -73.53 29.57 13.53
N GLN A 216 -73.11 30.23 12.43
CA GLN A 216 -73.90 31.28 11.79
C GLN A 216 -75.23 30.72 11.28
N LEU A 217 -75.20 29.55 10.64
CA LEU A 217 -76.40 28.87 10.16
C LEU A 217 -77.36 28.52 11.31
N ILE A 218 -76.85 27.94 12.40
CA ILE A 218 -77.63 27.70 13.62
C ILE A 218 -78.26 29.00 14.14
N SER A 219 -77.49 30.09 14.23
CA SER A 219 -78.02 31.39 14.68
C SER A 219 -79.15 31.91 13.79
N THR A 220 -79.10 31.66 12.47
CA THR A 220 -80.21 32.02 11.57
C THR A 220 -81.44 31.14 11.77
N PHE A 221 -81.27 29.84 12.02
CA PHE A 221 -82.38 28.95 12.36
C PHE A 221 -83.00 29.29 13.71
N ASP A 222 -82.20 29.63 14.72
CA ASP A 222 -82.70 30.05 16.04
C ASP A 222 -83.52 31.34 15.96
N LYS A 223 -83.08 32.31 15.15
CA LYS A 223 -83.88 33.53 14.88
C LYS A 223 -85.23 33.18 14.25
N ARG A 224 -85.23 32.31 13.25
CA ARG A 224 -86.46 31.84 12.58
C ARG A 224 -87.36 31.05 13.53
N ALA A 225 -86.80 30.24 14.43
CA ALA A 225 -87.55 29.53 15.45
C ALA A 225 -88.21 30.51 16.43
N SER A 226 -87.49 31.53 16.89
CA SER A 226 -88.04 32.60 17.73
C SER A 226 -89.19 33.35 17.05
N GLU A 227 -89.07 33.65 15.75
CA GLU A 227 -90.17 34.24 14.96
C GLU A 227 -91.39 33.31 14.92
N TYR A 228 -91.20 32.00 14.79
CA TYR A 228 -92.30 31.03 14.84
C TYR A 228 -92.94 30.94 16.23
N ASP A 229 -92.16 30.97 17.30
CA ASP A 229 -92.68 30.98 18.68
C ASP A 229 -93.52 32.25 18.94
N GLU A 230 -93.10 33.41 18.43
CA GLU A 230 -93.89 34.65 18.50
C GLU A 230 -95.23 34.53 17.75
N ILE A 231 -95.22 33.91 16.56
CA ILE A 231 -96.44 33.68 15.78
C ILE A 231 -97.36 32.69 16.50
N ILE A 232 -96.81 31.61 17.05
CA ILE A 232 -97.57 30.63 17.83
C ILE A 232 -98.20 31.30 19.06
N HIS A 233 -97.47 32.15 19.78
CA HIS A 233 -98.01 32.90 20.90
C HIS A 233 -99.18 33.81 20.48
N LYS A 234 -99.09 34.48 19.32
CA LYS A 234 -100.20 35.27 18.76
C LYS A 234 -101.41 34.39 18.44
N PHE A 235 -101.22 33.20 17.86
CA PHE A 235 -102.30 32.25 17.62
C PHE A 235 -102.93 31.73 18.91
N GLN A 236 -102.12 31.38 19.92
CA GLN A 236 -102.62 30.92 21.22
C GLN A 236 -103.47 32.00 21.91
N SER A 237 -103.00 33.24 21.94
CA SER A 237 -103.76 34.37 22.48
C SER A 237 -105.07 34.59 21.71
N LYS A 238 -105.06 34.46 20.38
CA LYS A 238 -106.29 34.57 19.59
C LYS A 238 -107.28 33.43 19.86
N ILE A 239 -106.77 32.20 20.02
CA ILE A 239 -107.60 31.05 20.39
C ILE A 239 -108.20 31.26 21.78
N GLU A 240 -107.45 31.82 22.72
CA GLU A 240 -107.95 32.16 24.06
C GLU A 240 -109.08 33.21 24.00
N GLU A 241 -108.91 34.31 23.26
CA GLU A 241 -109.98 35.30 23.02
C GLU A 241 -111.24 34.68 22.40
N LEU A 242 -111.06 33.80 21.40
CA LEU A 242 -112.17 33.11 20.74
C LEU A 242 -112.85 32.12 21.70
N ASN A 243 -112.10 31.41 22.54
CA ASN A 243 -112.65 30.52 23.55
C ASN A 243 -113.41 31.28 24.64
N GLU A 244 -112.91 32.43 25.08
CA GLU A 244 -113.66 33.33 25.97
C GLU A 244 -114.96 33.81 25.33
N SER A 245 -114.89 34.22 24.06
CA SER A 245 -116.07 34.61 23.28
C SER A 245 -117.08 33.46 23.18
N LEU A 246 -116.62 32.25 22.83
CA LEU A 246 -117.46 31.05 22.78
C LEU A 246 -118.06 30.69 24.15
N LYS A 247 -117.34 30.93 25.24
CA LYS A 247 -117.86 30.73 26.61
C LYS A 247 -118.98 31.72 26.93
N ILE A 248 -118.85 32.97 26.48
CA ILE A 248 -119.91 33.99 26.60
C ILE A 248 -121.13 33.61 25.75
N TYR A 249 -120.93 33.14 24.52
CA TYR A 249 -122.02 32.71 23.64
C TYR A 249 -122.71 31.43 24.13
N LYS A 250 -121.95 30.42 24.61
CA LYS A 250 -122.52 29.24 25.27
C LYS A 250 -123.23 29.57 26.58
N GLY A 251 -122.85 30.66 27.25
CA GLY A 251 -123.61 31.21 28.38
C GLY A 251 -124.94 31.87 27.98
N LYS A 252 -125.15 32.17 26.69
CA LYS A 252 -126.35 32.83 26.14
C LYS A 252 -127.30 31.88 25.37
N GLU A 253 -126.86 30.69 24.97
CA GLU A 253 -127.72 29.65 24.38
C GLU A 253 -128.18 28.63 25.44
N ASN A 254 -129.24 28.99 26.16
CA ASN A 254 -130.03 28.02 26.92
C ASN A 254 -131.51 28.43 26.87
N THR A 255 -132.15 28.24 25.71
CA THR A 255 -133.59 27.91 25.56
C THR A 255 -133.96 27.73 24.07
N PRO A 256 -134.96 26.88 23.74
CA PRO A 256 -134.92 26.10 22.51
C PRO A 256 -136.09 26.32 21.52
N ILE A 257 -135.87 25.79 20.32
CA ILE A 257 -136.82 25.10 19.43
C ILE A 257 -137.62 25.89 18.36
N THR A 258 -137.12 25.75 17.13
CA THR A 258 -137.72 25.12 15.93
C THR A 258 -139.04 25.62 15.33
N GLN A 259 -138.91 26.07 14.06
CA GLN A 259 -139.88 26.20 12.96
C GLN A 259 -139.03 26.74 11.78
N LYS A 260 -138.94 26.24 10.54
CA LYS A 260 -139.85 25.48 9.67
C LYS A 260 -139.01 24.77 8.59
N TYR A 261 -139.24 23.48 8.45
CA TYR A 261 -138.59 22.54 7.53
C TYR A 261 -139.05 22.69 6.06
N GLU A 262 -139.05 23.91 5.52
CA GLU A 262 -139.41 24.16 4.11
C GLU A 262 -138.31 24.88 3.31
N GLU A 263 -137.29 25.47 3.97
CA GLU A 263 -136.06 25.97 3.32
C GLU A 263 -134.99 24.86 3.10
N GLN A 264 -135.14 23.70 3.75
CA GLN A 264 -134.14 22.63 3.69
C GLN A 264 -134.04 21.97 2.31
N LEU A 265 -135.11 21.95 1.51
CA LEU A 265 -135.08 21.29 0.20
C LEU A 265 -134.32 22.11 -0.85
N ASP A 266 -134.43 23.44 -0.81
CA ASP A 266 -133.64 24.33 -1.68
C ASP A 266 -132.17 24.41 -1.23
N GLN A 267 -131.92 24.44 0.07
CA GLN A 267 -130.57 24.37 0.62
C GLN A 267 -129.87 23.04 0.27
N THR A 268 -130.59 21.91 0.24
CA THR A 268 -130.00 20.62 -0.17
C THR A 268 -129.66 20.56 -1.65
N ASN A 269 -130.47 21.13 -2.54
CA ASN A 269 -130.16 21.18 -3.97
C ASN A 269 -129.03 22.17 -4.29
N GLU A 270 -128.97 23.29 -3.57
CA GLU A 270 -127.85 24.24 -3.67
C GLU A 270 -126.55 23.63 -3.10
N ALA A 271 -126.63 22.89 -2.00
CA ALA A 271 -125.50 22.12 -1.45
C ALA A 271 -125.04 21.02 -2.40
N MET A 272 -125.96 20.32 -3.09
CA MET A 272 -125.62 19.28 -4.05
C MET A 272 -124.91 19.85 -5.30
N ASN A 273 -125.33 21.03 -5.78
CA ASN A 273 -124.66 21.73 -6.88
C ASN A 273 -123.31 22.35 -6.46
N LYS A 274 -123.19 22.83 -5.21
CA LYS A 274 -121.90 23.23 -4.61
C LYS A 274 -120.95 22.04 -4.53
N LEU A 275 -121.41 20.88 -4.05
CA LEU A 275 -120.65 19.64 -4.05
C LEU A 275 -120.22 19.20 -5.46
N ARG A 276 -121.07 19.35 -6.48
CA ARG A 276 -120.72 18.99 -7.86
C ARG A 276 -119.69 19.94 -8.47
N THR A 277 -119.77 21.23 -8.18
CA THR A 277 -118.76 22.21 -8.61
C THR A 277 -117.44 22.03 -7.86
N GLU A 278 -117.49 21.72 -6.56
CA GLU A 278 -116.33 21.33 -5.75
C GLU A 278 -115.69 20.04 -6.24
N LEU A 279 -116.48 19.02 -6.58
CA LEU A 279 -115.99 17.77 -7.16
C LEU A 279 -115.29 18.02 -8.51
N THR A 280 -115.89 18.85 -9.36
CA THR A 280 -115.28 19.24 -10.65
C THR A 280 -114.00 20.05 -10.45
N ARG A 281 -113.95 20.90 -9.41
CA ARG A 281 -112.76 21.65 -9.01
C ARG A 281 -111.66 20.71 -8.49
N ALA A 282 -112.03 19.73 -7.67
CA ALA A 282 -111.12 18.72 -7.14
C ALA A 282 -110.52 17.84 -8.24
N TYR A 283 -111.30 17.46 -9.26
CA TYR A 283 -110.78 16.73 -10.43
C TYR A 283 -109.81 17.58 -11.27
N LYS A 284 -110.14 18.86 -11.53
CA LYS A 284 -109.21 19.77 -12.23
C LYS A 284 -107.93 20.01 -11.43
N GLU A 285 -108.04 20.09 -10.10
CA GLU A 285 -106.89 20.25 -9.22
C GLU A 285 -106.03 18.99 -9.19
N LYS A 286 -106.65 17.81 -9.14
CA LYS A 286 -105.95 16.52 -9.31
C LYS A 286 -105.15 16.48 -10.61
N ASP A 287 -105.75 16.86 -11.74
CA ASP A 287 -105.05 16.84 -13.03
C ASP A 287 -103.89 17.85 -13.09
N ARG A 288 -104.02 19.00 -12.42
CA ARG A 288 -102.91 19.97 -12.27
C ARG A 288 -101.78 19.42 -11.41
N VAL A 289 -102.11 18.79 -10.29
CA VAL A 289 -101.13 18.16 -9.39
C VAL A 289 -100.39 17.02 -10.09
N VAL A 290 -101.09 16.20 -10.89
CA VAL A 290 -100.46 15.12 -11.68
C VAL A 290 -99.48 15.69 -12.70
N LYS A 291 -99.86 16.75 -13.45
CA LYS A 291 -98.94 17.41 -14.39
C LYS A 291 -97.73 18.04 -13.69
N GLY A 292 -97.93 18.72 -12.56
CA GLY A 292 -96.84 19.27 -11.77
C GLY A 292 -95.90 18.18 -11.23
N PHE A 293 -96.42 17.00 -10.89
CA PHE A 293 -95.61 15.87 -10.47
C PHE A 293 -94.78 15.29 -11.63
N GLU A 294 -95.35 15.18 -12.84
CA GLU A 294 -94.63 14.75 -14.04
C GLU A 294 -93.51 15.72 -14.44
N GLU A 295 -93.77 17.03 -14.35
CA GLU A 295 -92.78 18.09 -14.59
C GLU A 295 -91.65 18.05 -13.56
N LEU A 296 -91.97 17.97 -12.27
CA LEU A 296 -90.98 17.81 -11.19
C LEU A 296 -90.17 16.52 -11.34
N GLN A 297 -90.79 15.42 -11.79
CA GLN A 297 -90.10 14.17 -12.05
C GLN A 297 -89.12 14.29 -13.23
N ALA A 298 -89.45 15.06 -14.26
CA ALA A 298 -88.56 15.33 -15.38
C ALA A 298 -87.37 16.21 -14.97
N GLU A 299 -87.62 17.26 -14.17
CA GLU A 299 -86.57 18.12 -13.61
C GLU A 299 -85.61 17.34 -12.70
N CYS A 300 -86.13 16.45 -11.84
CA CYS A 300 -85.33 15.58 -11.00
C CYS A 300 -84.42 14.64 -11.82
N LYS A 301 -84.93 14.07 -12.92
CA LYS A 301 -84.13 13.21 -13.81
C LYS A 301 -83.01 14.00 -14.50
N GLN A 302 -83.30 15.22 -14.95
CA GLN A 302 -82.28 16.08 -15.56
C GLN A 302 -81.21 16.52 -14.56
N ALA A 303 -81.60 16.84 -13.32
CA ALA A 303 -80.67 17.17 -12.24
C ALA A 303 -79.77 15.98 -11.89
N HIS A 304 -80.33 14.77 -11.83
CA HIS A 304 -79.55 13.55 -11.58
C HIS A 304 -78.53 13.29 -12.70
N TYR A 305 -78.91 13.47 -13.97
CA TYR A 305 -77.98 13.29 -15.09
C TYR A 305 -76.81 14.29 -15.03
N LYS A 306 -77.08 15.56 -14.69
CA LYS A 306 -76.03 16.58 -14.51
C LYS A 306 -75.12 16.27 -13.31
N ALA A 307 -75.67 15.78 -12.21
CA ALA A 307 -74.89 15.38 -11.03
C ALA A 307 -73.96 14.20 -11.36
N GLU A 308 -74.45 13.21 -12.09
CA GLU A 308 -73.67 12.05 -12.53
C GLU A 308 -72.52 12.45 -13.47
N GLN A 309 -72.78 13.40 -14.40
CA GLN A 309 -71.74 13.96 -15.25
C GLN A 309 -70.67 14.72 -14.44
N ALA A 310 -71.08 15.54 -13.47
CA ALA A 310 -70.16 16.26 -12.60
C ALA A 310 -69.31 15.30 -11.73
N GLU A 311 -69.88 14.20 -11.25
CA GLU A 311 -69.13 13.16 -10.54
C GLU A 311 -68.08 12.48 -11.43
N ALA A 312 -68.41 12.22 -12.70
CA ALA A 312 -67.47 11.64 -13.65
C ALA A 312 -66.29 12.59 -13.94
N GLU A 313 -66.56 13.88 -14.11
CA GLU A 313 -65.54 14.92 -14.29
C GLU A 313 -64.67 15.06 -13.05
N LEU A 314 -65.24 15.01 -11.84
CA LEU A 314 -64.50 15.09 -10.59
C LEU A 314 -63.59 13.87 -10.38
N LYS A 315 -64.05 12.67 -10.76
CA LYS A 315 -63.21 11.45 -10.76
C LYS A 315 -62.04 11.58 -11.74
N ALA A 316 -62.28 12.08 -12.96
CA ALA A 316 -61.23 12.30 -13.95
C ALA A 316 -60.19 13.33 -13.47
N PHE A 317 -60.65 14.43 -12.87
CA PHE A 317 -59.76 15.45 -12.29
C PHE A 317 -58.91 14.89 -11.15
N LYS A 318 -59.49 14.05 -10.28
CA LYS A 318 -58.76 13.43 -9.17
C LYS A 318 -57.61 12.54 -9.66
N ILE A 319 -57.84 11.75 -10.70
CA ILE A 319 -56.79 10.92 -11.34
C ILE A 319 -55.66 11.80 -11.89
N GLN A 320 -55.99 12.94 -12.52
CA GLN A 320 -54.97 13.88 -13.02
C GLN A 320 -54.17 14.52 -11.88
N VAL A 321 -54.83 14.88 -10.78
CA VAL A 321 -54.16 15.43 -9.58
C VAL A 321 -53.20 14.40 -8.98
N ASP A 322 -53.61 13.14 -8.88
CA ASP A 322 -52.75 12.08 -8.33
C ASP A 322 -51.56 11.79 -9.27
N ALA A 323 -51.76 11.83 -10.59
CA ALA A 323 -50.66 11.74 -11.55
C ALA A 323 -49.69 12.94 -11.43
N ALA A 324 -50.20 14.16 -11.25
CA ALA A 324 -49.38 15.36 -11.05
C ALA A 324 -48.57 15.28 -9.75
N LYS A 325 -49.16 14.79 -8.65
CA LYS A 325 -48.46 14.55 -7.38
C LYS A 325 -47.31 13.56 -7.53
N ASN A 326 -47.53 12.45 -8.21
CA ASN A 326 -46.48 11.46 -8.47
C ASN A 326 -45.34 12.07 -9.30
N SER A 327 -45.65 12.89 -10.32
CA SER A 327 -44.63 13.58 -11.10
C SER A 327 -43.84 14.60 -10.28
N PHE A 328 -44.52 15.32 -9.36
CA PHE A 328 -43.88 16.27 -8.45
C PHE A 328 -42.91 15.58 -7.50
N GLU A 329 -43.27 14.41 -6.96
CA GLU A 329 -42.39 13.63 -6.07
C GLU A 329 -41.12 13.15 -6.81
N ILE A 330 -41.25 12.74 -8.08
CA ILE A 330 -40.10 12.35 -8.91
C ILE A 330 -39.19 13.55 -9.17
N ILE A 331 -39.77 14.69 -9.55
CA ILE A 331 -39.03 15.93 -9.81
C ILE A 331 -38.29 16.38 -8.54
N SER A 332 -38.96 16.35 -7.39
CA SER A 332 -38.35 16.71 -6.10
C SER A 332 -37.15 15.84 -5.76
N LYS A 333 -37.25 14.51 -5.95
CA LYS A 333 -36.10 13.60 -5.78
C LYS A 333 -34.94 13.94 -6.73
N GLN A 334 -35.24 14.24 -7.99
CA GLN A 334 -34.23 14.65 -8.96
C GLN A 334 -33.59 16.00 -8.60
N GLU A 335 -34.36 16.96 -8.07
CA GLU A 335 -33.82 18.24 -7.61
C GLU A 335 -32.87 18.07 -6.42
N THR A 336 -33.19 17.18 -5.46
CA THR A 336 -32.28 16.86 -4.35
C THR A 336 -30.98 16.22 -4.85
N GLU A 337 -31.06 15.27 -5.78
CA GLU A 337 -29.88 14.63 -6.39
C GLU A 337 -29.01 15.65 -7.14
N ILE A 338 -29.60 16.59 -7.87
CA ILE A 338 -28.87 17.68 -8.53
C ILE A 338 -28.15 18.57 -7.52
N VAL A 339 -28.77 18.88 -6.39
CA VAL A 339 -28.15 19.70 -5.33
C VAL A 339 -26.95 18.97 -4.71
N ASP A 340 -27.08 17.67 -4.43
CA ASP A 340 -25.98 16.86 -3.89
C ASP A 340 -24.84 16.71 -4.89
N LEU A 341 -25.14 16.44 -6.17
CA LEU A 341 -24.15 16.40 -7.23
C LEU A 341 -23.41 17.74 -7.38
N LYS A 342 -24.10 18.88 -7.24
CA LYS A 342 -23.48 20.22 -7.22
C LYS A 342 -22.57 20.42 -6.02
N ARG A 343 -22.96 19.93 -4.84
CA ARG A 343 -22.13 19.99 -3.62
C ARG A 343 -20.84 19.19 -3.80
N VAL A 344 -20.94 17.95 -4.31
CA VAL A 344 -19.79 17.09 -4.60
C VAL A 344 -18.88 17.72 -5.66
N LEU A 345 -19.44 18.29 -6.72
CA LEU A 345 -18.67 18.97 -7.76
C LEU A 345 -17.88 20.15 -7.19
N LYS A 346 -18.50 20.95 -6.31
CA LYS A 346 -17.83 22.09 -5.67
C LYS A 346 -16.67 21.63 -4.77
N ALA A 347 -16.88 20.61 -3.96
CA ALA A 347 -15.81 20.01 -3.15
C ALA A 347 -14.63 19.53 -4.03
N LYS A 348 -14.92 18.91 -5.18
CA LYS A 348 -13.88 18.49 -6.13
C LYS A 348 -13.15 19.66 -6.79
N ILE A 349 -13.83 20.77 -7.06
CA ILE A 349 -13.18 21.99 -7.55
C ILE A 349 -12.21 22.56 -6.50
N ASP A 350 -12.61 22.56 -5.23
CA ASP A 350 -11.79 23.04 -4.12
C ASP A 350 -10.57 22.11 -3.89
N ASP A 351 -10.76 20.78 -3.94
CA ASP A 351 -9.68 19.78 -3.90
C ASP A 351 -8.66 20.02 -5.02
N ILE A 352 -9.13 20.22 -6.26
CA ILE A 352 -8.28 20.53 -7.40
C ILE A 352 -7.52 21.85 -7.19
N GLY A 353 -8.17 22.86 -6.60
CA GLY A 353 -7.54 24.12 -6.24
C GLY A 353 -6.37 23.93 -5.27
N SER A 354 -6.58 23.15 -4.22
CA SER A 354 -5.53 22.78 -3.24
C SER A 354 -4.37 22.04 -3.91
N LEU A 355 -4.67 21.03 -4.73
CA LEU A 355 -3.66 20.26 -5.45
C LEU A 355 -2.84 21.14 -6.40
N LYS A 356 -3.47 22.10 -7.09
CA LYS A 356 -2.76 23.07 -7.95
C LYS A 356 -1.76 23.91 -7.15
N VAL A 357 -2.15 24.43 -5.99
CA VAL A 357 -1.24 25.21 -5.12
C VAL A 357 -0.07 24.34 -4.67
N ARG A 358 -0.33 23.07 -4.30
CA ARG A 358 0.73 22.12 -3.91
C ARG A 358 1.69 21.86 -5.08
N ILE A 359 1.17 21.65 -6.29
CA ILE A 359 1.98 21.46 -7.49
C ILE A 359 2.87 22.69 -7.71
N SER A 360 2.32 23.91 -7.70
CA SER A 360 3.09 25.14 -7.89
C SER A 360 4.19 25.34 -6.84
N LEU A 361 3.95 24.92 -5.59
CA LEU A 361 4.99 24.95 -4.55
C LEU A 361 6.11 23.95 -4.81
N MET A 362 5.77 22.75 -5.28
CA MET A 362 6.76 21.71 -5.60
C MET A 362 7.56 22.05 -6.87
N GLU A 363 6.92 22.65 -7.88
CA GLU A 363 7.59 23.21 -9.07
C GLU A 363 8.60 24.27 -8.66
N LYS A 364 8.21 25.23 -7.80
CA LYS A 364 9.14 26.23 -7.27
C LYS A 364 10.33 25.61 -6.53
N LYS A 365 10.08 24.60 -5.69
CA LYS A 365 11.16 23.89 -5.00
C LYS A 365 12.10 23.19 -5.99
N LEU A 366 11.55 22.61 -7.06
CA LEU A 366 12.35 21.96 -8.09
C LEU A 366 13.23 22.98 -8.82
N ASP A 367 12.71 24.17 -9.13
CA ASP A 367 13.49 25.27 -9.70
C ASP A 367 14.60 25.73 -8.74
N ASP A 368 14.31 25.85 -7.44
CA ASP A 368 15.29 26.20 -6.41
C ASP A 368 16.42 25.14 -6.34
N TYR A 369 16.08 23.84 -6.37
CA TYR A 369 17.08 22.77 -6.45
C TYR A 369 17.89 22.81 -7.74
N GLY A 370 17.24 23.05 -8.88
CA GLY A 370 17.89 23.19 -10.18
C GLY A 370 18.90 24.34 -10.19
N ASN A 371 18.55 25.49 -9.59
CA ASN A 371 19.44 26.64 -9.46
C ASN A 371 20.66 26.33 -8.57
N ILE A 372 20.45 25.61 -7.46
CA ILE A 372 21.55 25.20 -6.57
C ILE A 372 22.51 24.25 -7.28
N ASP A 373 21.99 23.27 -8.00
CA ASP A 373 22.84 22.32 -8.73
C ASP A 373 23.54 22.98 -9.91
N GLN A 374 22.88 23.91 -10.62
CA GLN A 374 23.52 24.72 -11.65
C GLN A 374 24.68 25.55 -11.08
N ALA A 375 24.53 26.13 -9.88
CA ALA A 375 25.60 26.86 -9.22
C ALA A 375 26.77 25.94 -8.84
N LYS A 376 26.52 24.71 -8.35
CA LYS A 376 27.59 23.73 -8.09
C LYS A 376 28.32 23.31 -9.35
N VAL A 377 27.59 23.08 -10.44
CA VAL A 377 28.19 22.76 -11.75
C VAL A 377 29.09 23.90 -12.22
N GLN A 378 28.64 25.16 -12.08
CA GLN A 378 29.47 26.32 -12.39
C GLN A 378 30.74 26.38 -11.52
N GLN A 379 30.64 26.11 -10.22
CA GLN A 379 31.80 26.06 -9.33
C GLN A 379 32.78 24.93 -9.69
N LEU A 380 32.28 23.75 -10.03
CA LEU A 380 33.11 22.63 -10.47
C LEU A 380 33.78 22.93 -11.82
N GLN A 381 33.06 23.56 -12.75
CA GLN A 381 33.62 23.99 -14.02
C GLN A 381 34.75 25.00 -13.80
N GLN A 382 34.53 26.01 -12.94
CA GLN A 382 35.55 27.00 -12.62
C GLN A 382 36.82 26.34 -12.03
N LYS A 383 36.66 25.40 -11.11
CA LYS A 383 37.79 24.65 -10.55
C LYS A 383 38.51 23.80 -11.58
N TYR A 384 37.78 23.22 -12.53
CA TYR A 384 38.37 22.46 -13.63
C TYR A 384 39.21 23.38 -14.52
N ASP A 385 38.69 24.55 -14.87
CA ASP A 385 39.39 25.53 -15.70
C ASP A 385 40.66 26.04 -14.98
N GLU A 386 40.57 26.35 -13.68
CA GLU A 386 41.73 26.73 -12.85
C GLU A 386 42.80 25.62 -12.81
N LEU A 387 42.41 24.36 -12.62
CA LEU A 387 43.34 23.23 -12.57
C LEU A 387 43.97 22.95 -13.94
N ALA A 388 43.21 23.15 -15.02
CA ALA A 388 43.70 23.02 -16.39
C ALA A 388 44.76 24.09 -16.70
N GLU A 389 44.53 25.35 -16.31
CA GLU A 389 45.52 26.44 -16.46
C GLU A 389 46.80 26.15 -15.66
N GLU A 390 46.69 25.66 -14.42
CA GLU A 390 47.86 25.26 -13.62
C GLU A 390 48.66 24.12 -14.26
N PHE A 391 47.95 23.13 -14.84
CA PHE A 391 48.59 22.01 -15.52
C PHE A 391 49.34 22.48 -16.77
N GLU A 392 48.71 23.34 -17.58
CA GLU A 392 49.33 23.92 -18.78
C GLU A 392 50.58 24.76 -18.42
N ALA A 393 50.51 25.54 -17.33
CA ALA A 393 51.65 26.29 -16.83
C ALA A 393 52.82 25.37 -16.41
N LYS A 394 52.54 24.28 -15.68
CA LYS A 394 53.57 23.29 -15.30
C LYS A 394 54.16 22.58 -16.51
N GLN A 395 53.33 22.23 -17.49
CA GLN A 395 53.81 21.59 -18.71
C GLN A 395 54.73 22.52 -19.51
N ASN A 396 54.39 23.81 -19.58
CA ASN A 396 55.25 24.82 -20.18
C ASN A 396 56.59 24.97 -19.43
N GLU A 397 56.58 24.95 -18.09
CA GLU A 397 57.80 24.99 -17.28
C GLU A 397 58.66 23.73 -17.50
N PHE A 398 58.05 22.56 -17.58
CA PHE A 398 58.74 21.30 -17.88
C PHE A 398 59.39 21.35 -19.28
N ASN A 399 58.66 21.82 -20.29
CA ASN A 399 59.19 21.99 -21.64
C ASN A 399 60.37 22.97 -21.70
N GLN A 400 60.31 24.06 -20.91
CA GLN A 400 61.44 24.99 -20.78
C GLN A 400 62.67 24.33 -20.16
N LYS A 401 62.48 23.53 -19.10
CA LYS A 401 63.57 22.76 -18.47
C LYS A 401 64.15 21.71 -19.42
N LEU A 402 63.30 21.02 -20.17
CA LEU A 402 63.72 20.05 -21.19
C LEU A 402 64.58 20.71 -22.27
N HIS A 403 64.15 21.87 -22.78
CA HIS A 403 64.94 22.64 -23.75
C HIS A 403 66.29 23.09 -23.18
N ALA A 404 66.36 23.46 -21.90
CA ALA A 404 67.62 23.82 -21.25
C ALA A 404 68.59 22.63 -21.15
N VAL A 405 68.08 21.44 -20.76
CA VAL A 405 68.88 20.21 -20.70
C VAL A 405 69.35 19.79 -22.09
N GLN A 406 68.51 19.90 -23.11
CA GLN A 406 68.90 19.60 -24.49
C GLN A 406 70.01 20.52 -24.97
N LEU A 407 69.93 21.83 -24.68
CA LEU A 407 70.99 22.78 -25.00
C LEU A 407 72.32 22.40 -24.31
N ASP A 408 72.27 21.99 -23.05
CA ASP A 408 73.45 21.54 -22.32
C ASP A 408 74.01 20.23 -22.89
N LEU A 409 73.15 19.30 -23.32
CA LEU A 409 73.55 18.07 -23.99
C LEU A 409 74.26 18.38 -25.31
N ASP A 410 73.68 19.23 -26.15
CA ASP A 410 74.27 19.66 -27.41
C ASP A 410 75.64 20.33 -27.19
N ASN A 411 75.77 21.18 -26.16
CA ASN A 411 77.05 21.77 -25.76
C ASN A 411 78.07 20.69 -25.35
N LYS A 412 77.66 19.70 -24.58
CA LYS A 412 78.51 18.58 -24.16
C LYS A 412 78.90 17.68 -25.31
N GLU A 413 78.01 17.42 -26.26
CA GLU A 413 78.31 16.68 -27.48
C GLU A 413 79.30 17.43 -28.36
N MET A 414 79.18 18.76 -28.48
CA MET A 414 80.19 19.58 -29.16
C MET A 414 81.56 19.46 -28.48
N GLU A 415 81.64 19.55 -27.15
CA GLU A 415 82.88 19.30 -26.39
C GLU A 415 83.41 17.87 -26.62
N LEU A 416 82.52 16.86 -26.65
CA LEU A 416 82.87 15.46 -26.87
C LEU A 416 83.39 15.22 -28.29
N ILE A 417 82.80 15.86 -29.31
CA ILE A 417 83.27 15.83 -30.70
C ILE A 417 84.64 16.51 -30.79
N GLU A 418 84.84 17.63 -30.11
CA GLU A 418 86.13 18.33 -30.02
C GLU A 418 87.20 17.44 -29.38
N LEU A 419 86.86 16.72 -28.31
CA LEU A 419 87.71 15.72 -27.65
C LEU A 419 87.93 14.45 -28.49
N ARG A 420 86.93 14.00 -29.28
CA ARG A 420 87.05 12.85 -30.20
C ARG A 420 87.94 13.18 -31.39
N LEU A 421 87.93 14.43 -31.87
CA LEU A 421 88.88 14.90 -32.89
C LEU A 421 90.32 14.88 -32.33
N LEU A 422 90.49 14.98 -31.01
CA LEU A 422 91.76 14.84 -30.31
C LEU A 422 92.15 13.38 -29.98
N GLN A 423 91.22 12.41 -30.03
CA GLN A 423 91.48 10.99 -29.73
C GLN A 423 90.97 10.03 -30.82
N GLY A 424 91.89 9.43 -31.59
CA GLY A 424 91.59 8.53 -32.71
C GLY A 424 90.89 7.20 -32.35
N PRO A 425 90.40 6.43 -33.36
CA PRO A 425 89.33 5.45 -33.16
C PRO A 425 89.84 4.07 -32.71
N LYS A 426 89.16 3.46 -31.72
CA LYS A 426 89.24 2.02 -31.40
C LYS A 426 87.86 1.37 -31.59
N LYS A 427 87.85 0.18 -32.22
CA LYS A 427 86.68 -0.65 -32.57
C LYS A 427 86.63 -1.91 -31.68
N SER A 428 85.44 -2.34 -31.27
CA SER A 428 84.92 -3.74 -31.24
C SER A 428 83.57 -3.74 -30.52
N LEU A 429 82.44 -4.28 -31.03
CA LEU A 429 82.07 -5.63 -31.49
C LEU A 429 81.53 -6.53 -30.34
N HIS A 430 80.30 -7.03 -30.56
CA HIS A 430 79.58 -8.17 -29.95
C HIS A 430 78.78 -7.96 -28.63
N MET A 431 77.50 -8.37 -28.66
CA MET A 431 76.98 -9.49 -27.85
C MET A 431 75.75 -10.04 -28.58
N ALA A 432 75.91 -11.20 -29.19
CA ALA A 432 74.84 -12.16 -29.36
C ALA A 432 75.05 -13.17 -28.24
N HIS A 433 74.06 -13.31 -27.35
CA HIS A 433 73.78 -14.43 -26.44
C HIS A 433 73.07 -13.88 -25.22
N LEU A 434 71.78 -14.23 -25.07
CA LEU A 434 71.09 -14.61 -23.84
C LEU A 434 69.58 -14.61 -24.12
N TYR A 435 69.09 -15.74 -24.62
CA TYR A 435 67.69 -16.12 -24.51
C TYR A 435 67.68 -17.48 -23.81
N GLU A 436 67.51 -17.46 -22.49
CA GLU A 436 67.05 -18.61 -21.72
C GLU A 436 65.91 -18.08 -20.85
N THR A 437 64.68 -18.33 -21.29
CA THR A 437 63.46 -18.02 -20.55
C THR A 437 63.00 -19.27 -19.80
N ASP A 438 62.76 -19.10 -18.51
CA ASP A 438 62.25 -20.13 -17.61
C ASP A 438 60.88 -20.65 -18.09
N SER A 439 60.81 -21.94 -18.40
CA SER A 439 59.56 -22.61 -18.75
C SER A 439 58.82 -23.08 -17.50
N ILE A 440 57.70 -22.44 -17.16
CA ILE A 440 56.72 -22.98 -16.20
C ILE A 440 56.19 -24.31 -16.76
N THR A 441 56.17 -25.35 -15.93
CA THR A 441 55.77 -26.68 -16.38
C THR A 441 54.24 -26.81 -16.46
N GLU A 442 53.74 -27.52 -17.47
CA GLU A 442 52.30 -27.69 -17.76
C GLU A 442 51.51 -28.31 -16.57
N GLN A 443 52.19 -29.02 -15.68
CA GLN A 443 51.63 -29.58 -14.44
C GLN A 443 51.30 -28.51 -13.40
N GLU A 444 52.17 -27.52 -13.18
CA GLU A 444 51.96 -26.46 -12.19
C GLU A 444 50.78 -25.57 -12.59
N TYR A 445 50.64 -25.31 -13.89
CA TYR A 445 49.48 -24.61 -14.43
C TYR A 445 48.16 -25.37 -14.17
N PHE A 446 48.15 -26.69 -14.37
CA PHE A 446 46.96 -27.53 -14.17
C PHE A 446 46.51 -27.59 -12.70
N GLU A 447 47.47 -27.64 -11.76
CA GLU A 447 47.19 -27.63 -10.32
C GLU A 447 46.61 -26.29 -9.85
N VAL A 448 47.19 -25.17 -10.31
CA VAL A 448 46.66 -23.83 -10.00
C VAL A 448 45.26 -23.63 -10.60
N PHE A 449 45.03 -24.12 -11.82
CA PHE A 449 43.73 -24.04 -12.49
C PHE A 449 42.63 -24.81 -11.72
N THR A 450 42.93 -26.03 -11.26
CA THR A 450 41.97 -26.84 -10.48
C THR A 450 41.72 -26.28 -9.08
N ALA A 451 42.74 -25.72 -8.43
CA ALA A 451 42.59 -25.02 -7.16
C ALA A 451 41.71 -23.75 -7.30
N LEU A 452 41.91 -22.98 -8.37
CA LEU A 452 41.10 -21.80 -8.69
C LEU A 452 39.63 -22.17 -8.97
N GLN A 453 39.37 -23.23 -9.71
CA GLN A 453 38.01 -23.65 -10.01
C GLN A 453 37.25 -24.10 -8.74
N SER A 454 37.95 -24.77 -7.83
CA SER A 454 37.40 -25.23 -6.54
C SER A 454 37.11 -24.05 -5.59
N SER A 455 38.00 -23.06 -5.54
CA SER A 455 37.80 -21.85 -4.73
C SER A 455 36.64 -21.01 -5.27
N GLN A 456 36.53 -20.85 -6.59
CA GLN A 456 35.40 -20.16 -7.24
C GLN A 456 34.05 -20.82 -6.93
N HIS A 457 33.97 -22.16 -6.94
CA HIS A 457 32.74 -22.87 -6.58
C HIS A 457 32.35 -22.64 -5.11
N ARG A 458 33.34 -22.60 -4.21
CA ARG A 458 33.13 -22.32 -2.78
C ARG A 458 32.60 -20.91 -2.55
N ILE A 459 33.15 -19.91 -3.24
CA ILE A 459 32.71 -18.51 -3.17
C ILE A 459 31.24 -18.40 -3.61
N ARG A 460 30.89 -18.94 -4.78
CA ARG A 460 29.50 -18.93 -5.29
C ARG A 460 28.51 -19.59 -4.32
N LYS A 461 28.92 -20.69 -3.67
CA LYS A 461 28.07 -21.36 -2.68
C LYS A 461 27.80 -20.48 -1.45
N LEU A 462 28.84 -19.80 -0.95
CA LEU A 462 28.71 -18.88 0.19
C LEU A 462 27.85 -17.65 -0.17
N GLU A 463 28.00 -17.12 -1.39
CA GLU A 463 27.16 -16.04 -1.91
C GLU A 463 25.68 -16.44 -1.97
N VAL A 464 25.38 -17.63 -2.51
CA VAL A 464 24.00 -18.16 -2.56
C VAL A 464 23.43 -18.38 -1.16
N GLU A 465 24.22 -18.88 -0.22
CA GLU A 465 23.78 -19.05 1.17
C GLU A 465 23.48 -17.71 1.86
N ALA A 466 24.28 -16.66 1.58
CA ALA A 466 24.01 -15.31 2.06
C ALA A 466 22.73 -14.72 1.44
N SER A 467 22.56 -14.84 0.12
CA SER A 467 21.32 -14.40 -0.56
C SER A 467 20.09 -15.17 -0.06
N LYS A 468 20.24 -16.47 0.24
CA LYS A 468 19.15 -17.29 0.79
C LYS A 468 18.77 -16.88 2.22
N ARG A 469 19.73 -16.47 3.05
CA ARG A 469 19.43 -15.91 4.38
C ARG A 469 18.59 -14.64 4.27
N LEU A 470 18.99 -13.70 3.41
CA LEU A 470 18.23 -12.49 3.13
C LEU A 470 16.83 -12.79 2.57
N MET A 471 16.70 -13.76 1.66
CA MET A 471 15.38 -14.18 1.16
C MET A 471 14.51 -14.84 2.22
N ASN A 472 15.08 -15.57 3.17
CA ASN A 472 14.33 -16.19 4.27
C ASN A 472 13.90 -15.19 5.35
N GLU A 473 14.54 -14.03 5.44
CA GLU A 473 14.11 -12.92 6.31
C GLU A 473 12.86 -12.22 5.75
N MET A 474 12.64 -12.31 4.43
CA MET A 474 11.45 -11.79 3.76
C MET A 474 10.27 -12.74 3.94
N ARG A 475 9.07 -12.17 4.16
CA ARG A 475 7.83 -12.98 4.20
C ARG A 475 7.57 -13.63 2.83
N PRO A 476 7.12 -14.90 2.77
CA PRO A 476 6.73 -15.54 1.52
C PRO A 476 5.65 -14.71 0.81
N LEU A 477 5.85 -14.44 -0.48
CA LEU A 477 4.85 -13.80 -1.31
C LEU A 477 3.77 -14.84 -1.68
N GLU A 478 2.67 -14.83 -0.95
CA GLU A 478 1.46 -15.56 -1.33
C GLU A 478 0.67 -14.70 -2.32
N ILE A 479 0.60 -15.14 -3.57
CA ILE A 479 -0.27 -14.50 -4.56
C ILE A 479 -1.70 -14.93 -4.20
N PRO A 480 -2.61 -13.99 -3.86
CA PRO A 480 -3.99 -14.35 -3.60
C PRO A 480 -4.61 -14.99 -4.85
N ASN A 481 -5.20 -16.17 -4.72
CA ASN A 481 -5.91 -16.86 -5.81
C ASN A 481 -7.23 -16.17 -6.22
N VAL A 482 -7.46 -14.95 -5.77
CA VAL A 482 -8.69 -14.18 -6.05
C VAL A 482 -8.30 -12.84 -6.65
N ILE A 483 -8.51 -12.70 -7.95
CA ILE A 483 -8.43 -11.41 -8.65
C ILE A 483 -9.72 -10.66 -8.29
N ASN A 484 -9.68 -9.56 -7.53
CA ASN A 484 -10.90 -8.78 -7.33
C ASN A 484 -11.31 -8.09 -8.65
N GLY A 485 -12.36 -8.60 -9.30
CA GLY A 485 -12.90 -8.07 -10.56
C GLY A 485 -14.05 -8.92 -11.14
N PRO A 486 -14.76 -8.40 -12.17
CA PRO A 486 -15.93 -9.06 -12.80
C PRO A 486 -15.61 -10.36 -13.55
N LEU A 487 -14.32 -10.75 -13.64
CA LEU A 487 -13.87 -12.03 -14.19
C LEU A 487 -13.86 -13.15 -13.14
N SER A 488 -13.73 -12.83 -11.85
CA SER A 488 -13.76 -13.82 -10.75
C SER A 488 -15.16 -14.35 -10.45
N PHE A 489 -16.20 -13.69 -10.97
CA PHE A 489 -17.56 -14.23 -10.98
C PHE A 489 -17.79 -15.27 -12.10
N ARG A 490 -16.91 -15.30 -13.12
CA ARG A 490 -17.04 -16.14 -14.32
C ARG A 490 -16.17 -17.40 -14.30
N LEU A 491 -15.07 -17.38 -13.55
CA LEU A 491 -14.34 -18.60 -13.20
C LEU A 491 -15.13 -19.26 -12.07
N GLY A 492 -15.75 -20.40 -12.38
CA GLY A 492 -16.72 -21.06 -11.50
C GLY A 492 -16.20 -21.17 -10.07
N LYS A 493 -17.04 -20.74 -9.10
CA LYS A 493 -16.81 -20.96 -7.68
C LYS A 493 -16.38 -22.41 -7.47
N ASN A 494 -15.26 -22.64 -6.82
CA ASN A 494 -14.84 -24.00 -6.53
C ASN A 494 -15.92 -24.67 -5.67
N SER A 495 -16.03 -26.00 -5.73
CA SER A 495 -17.04 -26.73 -4.94
C SER A 495 -16.98 -26.38 -3.45
N ASP A 496 -15.78 -26.06 -2.95
CA ASP A 496 -15.55 -25.65 -1.57
C ASP A 496 -16.08 -24.23 -1.27
N ASP A 497 -15.96 -23.30 -2.23
CA ASP A 497 -16.47 -21.92 -2.08
C ASP A 497 -18.00 -21.93 -2.02
N LEU A 498 -18.65 -22.77 -2.83
CA LEU A 498 -20.10 -22.93 -2.81
C LEU A 498 -20.59 -23.57 -1.51
N GLU A 499 -19.88 -24.59 -1.01
CA GLU A 499 -20.20 -25.23 0.27
C GLU A 499 -20.05 -24.24 1.43
N LEU A 500 -19.00 -23.41 1.42
CA LEU A 500 -18.77 -22.36 2.41
C LEU A 500 -19.86 -21.28 2.35
N GLU A 501 -20.21 -20.78 1.16
CA GLU A 501 -21.30 -19.82 0.99
C GLU A 501 -22.65 -20.35 1.50
N GLN A 502 -22.94 -21.64 1.27
CA GLN A 502 -24.16 -22.26 1.80
C GLN A 502 -24.14 -22.32 3.33
N MET A 503 -23.01 -22.66 3.93
CA MET A 503 -22.87 -22.69 5.39
C MET A 503 -22.93 -21.28 6.01
N ILE A 504 -22.40 -20.26 5.34
CA ILE A 504 -22.52 -18.85 5.76
C ILE A 504 -23.99 -18.42 5.74
N LYS A 505 -24.70 -18.65 4.63
CA LYS A 505 -26.14 -18.33 4.54
C LYS A 505 -26.97 -19.04 5.61
N GLU A 506 -26.68 -20.32 5.86
CA GLU A 506 -27.35 -21.08 6.93
C GLU A 506 -27.05 -20.49 8.32
N SER A 507 -25.82 -20.00 8.55
CA SER A 507 -25.43 -19.37 9.81
C SER A 507 -26.15 -18.04 10.05
N GLU A 508 -26.32 -17.22 9.00
CA GLU A 508 -27.04 -15.95 9.05
C GLU A 508 -28.53 -16.19 9.35
N GLN A 509 -29.14 -17.17 8.66
CA GLN A 509 -30.52 -17.57 8.92
C GLN A 509 -30.74 -18.05 10.37
N LEU A 510 -29.83 -18.88 10.89
CA LEU A 510 -29.90 -19.33 12.28
C LEU A 510 -29.72 -18.17 13.27
N LEU A 511 -28.89 -17.19 12.94
CA LEU A 511 -28.71 -15.99 13.77
C LEU A 511 -29.99 -15.16 13.82
N GLU A 512 -30.66 -14.92 12.69
CA GLU A 512 -31.96 -14.24 12.63
C GLU A 512 -33.05 -15.01 13.38
N GLU A 513 -33.09 -16.34 13.20
CA GLU A 513 -34.05 -17.21 13.91
C GLU A 513 -33.83 -17.23 15.43
N SER A 514 -32.60 -17.03 15.90
CA SER A 514 -32.26 -17.02 17.33
C SER A 514 -33.10 -16.02 18.13
N ASN A 515 -33.46 -14.89 17.52
CA ASN A 515 -34.27 -13.85 18.17
C ASN A 515 -35.66 -14.37 18.61
N LYS A 516 -36.21 -15.37 17.90
CA LYS A 516 -37.51 -15.98 18.21
C LYS A 516 -37.47 -16.83 19.49
N TYR A 517 -36.28 -17.21 19.94
CA TYR A 517 -36.07 -18.13 21.05
C TYR A 517 -35.48 -17.48 22.30
N LEU A 518 -35.40 -16.14 22.34
CA LEU A 518 -34.87 -15.39 23.49
C LEU A 518 -35.85 -15.30 24.67
N VAL A 519 -37.15 -15.38 24.43
CA VAL A 519 -38.20 -15.20 25.46
C VAL A 519 -39.15 -16.39 25.46
N GLU A 520 -39.28 -17.09 26.59
CA GLU A 520 -40.20 -18.23 26.74
C GLU A 520 -41.68 -17.74 26.82
N PRO A 521 -42.61 -18.34 26.04
CA PRO A 521 -44.03 -17.99 26.10
C PRO A 521 -44.66 -18.27 27.47
N VAL A 522 -45.65 -17.46 27.87
CA VAL A 522 -46.31 -17.60 29.19
C VAL A 522 -47.30 -18.79 29.22
N ASP A 523 -47.95 -19.11 28.09
CA ASP A 523 -48.95 -20.18 27.98
C ASP A 523 -48.33 -21.59 28.06
N PRO A 524 -48.77 -22.48 28.98
CA PRO A 524 -48.25 -23.84 29.13
C PRO A 524 -48.24 -24.70 27.85
N LYS A 525 -49.23 -24.56 26.96
CA LYS A 525 -49.26 -25.32 25.70
C LYS A 525 -48.21 -24.81 24.72
N GLN A 526 -48.00 -23.49 24.70
CA GLN A 526 -46.97 -22.86 23.88
C GLN A 526 -45.57 -23.12 24.42
N LYS A 527 -45.39 -23.29 25.74
CA LYS A 527 -44.11 -23.68 26.35
C LYS A 527 -43.58 -25.02 25.85
N LEU A 528 -44.43 -26.04 25.71
CA LEU A 528 -44.00 -27.34 25.21
C LEU A 528 -43.51 -27.26 23.76
N ASN A 529 -44.28 -26.57 22.90
CA ASN A 529 -43.91 -26.35 21.51
C ASN A 529 -42.64 -25.51 21.38
N PHE A 530 -42.53 -24.45 22.19
CA PHE A 530 -41.33 -23.61 22.26
C PHE A 530 -40.09 -24.43 22.64
N ARG A 531 -40.17 -25.28 23.66
CA ARG A 531 -39.06 -26.15 24.08
C ARG A 531 -38.63 -27.11 22.96
N ASN A 532 -39.59 -27.72 22.27
CA ASN A 532 -39.28 -28.60 21.14
C ASN A 532 -38.61 -27.84 19.98
N SER A 533 -39.08 -26.61 19.69
CA SER A 533 -38.47 -25.74 18.68
C SER A 533 -37.06 -25.29 19.06
N VAL A 534 -36.81 -24.98 20.34
CA VAL A 534 -35.48 -24.65 20.87
C VAL A 534 -34.53 -25.85 20.75
N VAL A 535 -34.97 -27.06 21.07
CA VAL A 535 -34.17 -28.28 20.90
C VAL A 535 -33.81 -28.51 19.43
N ASN A 536 -34.76 -28.32 18.52
CA ASN A 536 -34.52 -28.44 17.08
C ASN A 536 -33.54 -27.37 16.57
N PHE A 537 -33.73 -26.12 16.99
CA PHE A 537 -32.82 -25.01 16.69
C PHE A 537 -31.39 -25.31 17.15
N ASN A 538 -31.22 -25.75 18.39
CA ASN A 538 -29.91 -26.12 18.93
C ASN A 538 -29.27 -27.28 18.15
N LEU A 539 -30.06 -28.27 17.71
CA LEU A 539 -29.57 -29.37 16.88
C LEU A 539 -29.05 -28.87 15.52
N ARG A 540 -29.75 -27.93 14.87
CA ARG A 540 -29.31 -27.31 13.61
C ARG A 540 -27.99 -26.55 13.79
N VAL A 541 -27.87 -25.76 14.87
CA VAL A 541 -26.62 -25.04 15.20
C VAL A 541 -25.45 -26.00 15.42
N VAL A 542 -25.65 -27.10 16.15
CA VAL A 542 -24.60 -28.11 16.38
C VAL A 542 -24.21 -28.83 15.08
N ASN A 543 -25.17 -29.14 14.22
CA ASN A 543 -24.91 -29.75 12.92
C ASN A 543 -24.07 -28.83 12.02
N LEU A 544 -24.48 -27.56 11.91
CA LEU A 544 -23.74 -26.55 11.16
C LEU A 544 -22.29 -26.40 11.67
N LYS A 545 -22.11 -26.37 12.99
CA LYS A 545 -20.77 -26.34 13.63
C LYS A 545 -19.92 -27.54 13.24
N PHE A 546 -20.49 -28.74 13.20
CA PHE A 546 -19.77 -29.95 12.78
C PHE A 546 -19.37 -29.90 11.30
N ARG A 547 -20.26 -29.40 10.44
CA ARG A 547 -19.96 -29.20 9.01
C ARG A 547 -18.82 -28.20 8.79
N PHE A 548 -18.83 -27.07 9.51
CA PHE A 548 -17.71 -26.12 9.50
C PHE A 548 -16.39 -26.74 9.96
N GLN A 549 -16.41 -27.53 11.04
CA GLN A 549 -15.21 -28.21 11.51
C GLN A 549 -14.67 -29.22 10.49
N ARG A 550 -15.56 -29.97 9.83
CA ARG A 550 -15.20 -30.91 8.76
C ARG A 550 -14.63 -30.19 7.54
N PHE A 551 -15.24 -29.06 7.16
CA PHE A 551 -14.77 -28.22 6.06
C PHE A 551 -13.38 -27.66 6.35
N TRP A 552 -13.17 -27.10 7.56
CA TRP A 552 -11.87 -26.57 8.00
C TRP A 552 -10.76 -27.62 7.90
N ASN A 553 -10.99 -28.81 8.44
CA ASN A 553 -10.01 -29.90 8.40
C ASN A 553 -9.67 -30.35 6.97
N ARG A 554 -10.55 -30.10 6.00
CA ARG A 554 -10.32 -30.42 4.59
C ARG A 554 -9.54 -29.30 3.88
N THR A 555 -9.87 -28.04 4.14
CA THR A 555 -9.30 -26.87 3.43
C THR A 555 -8.00 -26.35 4.04
N HIS A 556 -7.76 -26.59 5.33
CA HIS A 556 -6.57 -26.12 6.06
C HIS A 556 -5.84 -27.31 6.71
N PRO A 557 -5.16 -28.17 5.91
CA PRO A 557 -4.49 -29.35 6.43
C PRO A 557 -3.28 -28.96 7.31
N GLY A 558 -3.29 -29.38 8.57
CA GLY A 558 -2.20 -29.14 9.53
C GLY A 558 -2.39 -27.91 10.42
N GLU A 559 -3.42 -27.09 10.18
CA GLU A 559 -3.78 -25.98 11.05
C GLU A 559 -4.76 -26.41 12.16
N GLU A 560 -4.52 -25.97 13.40
CA GLU A 560 -5.46 -26.21 14.50
C GLU A 560 -6.77 -25.44 14.28
N PHE A 561 -7.90 -26.09 14.56
CA PHE A 561 -9.21 -25.43 14.48
C PHE A 561 -9.26 -24.18 15.39
N PRO A 562 -9.74 -23.02 14.90
CA PRO A 562 -9.65 -21.76 15.64
C PRO A 562 -10.23 -21.84 17.06
N ARG A 563 -9.43 -21.42 18.05
CA ARG A 563 -9.81 -21.45 19.48
C ARG A 563 -11.08 -20.64 19.78
N ILE A 564 -11.36 -19.60 19.00
CA ILE A 564 -12.58 -18.78 19.08
C ILE A 564 -13.84 -19.64 18.86
N LEU A 565 -13.79 -20.56 17.89
CA LEU A 565 -14.87 -21.48 17.56
C LEU A 565 -14.89 -22.73 18.48
N THR A 566 -13.82 -22.93 19.26
CA THR A 566 -13.62 -24.09 20.14
C THR A 566 -14.30 -23.92 21.51
N LYS A 567 -14.66 -22.69 21.92
CA LYS A 567 -15.14 -22.37 23.30
C LYS A 567 -16.50 -22.94 23.72
N LEU A 568 -17.18 -23.74 22.90
CA LEU A 568 -18.56 -24.20 23.18
C LEU A 568 -18.73 -25.72 23.27
N ASN A 569 -17.75 -26.43 23.85
CA ASN A 569 -17.83 -27.89 24.03
C ASN A 569 -17.59 -28.36 25.48
N LYS A 570 -17.81 -27.50 26.49
CA LYS A 570 -17.71 -27.91 27.91
C LYS A 570 -19.00 -28.49 28.51
N ASN A 571 -20.13 -28.37 27.81
CA ASN A 571 -21.42 -28.90 28.27
C ASN A 571 -21.97 -30.01 27.36
N LEU A 572 -21.11 -30.90 26.86
CA LEU A 572 -21.60 -32.26 26.60
C LEU A 572 -21.53 -33.01 27.92
N PRO A 573 -22.59 -33.74 28.33
CA PRO A 573 -22.42 -34.75 29.37
C PRO A 573 -21.27 -35.64 28.92
N GLU A 574 -20.31 -35.88 29.81
CA GLU A 574 -19.23 -36.83 29.59
C GLU A 574 -19.81 -38.02 28.82
N LYS A 575 -19.20 -38.34 27.67
CA LYS A 575 -19.41 -39.64 27.05
C LYS A 575 -19.16 -40.65 28.17
N LYS A 576 -20.23 -41.19 28.77
CA LYS A 576 -20.15 -42.44 29.51
C LYS A 576 -19.36 -43.35 28.58
N LYS A 577 -18.21 -43.80 29.05
CA LYS A 577 -17.42 -44.84 28.40
C LYS A 577 -18.36 -46.04 28.25
N LEU A 578 -19.11 -46.09 27.15
CA LEU A 578 -19.79 -47.27 26.69
C LEU A 578 -18.68 -48.11 26.07
N SER A 579 -18.06 -48.90 26.94
CA SER A 579 -17.06 -49.91 26.62
C SER A 579 -17.73 -51.09 25.91
N GLU A 580 -18.40 -50.85 24.79
CA GLU A 580 -18.92 -51.92 23.96
C GLU A 580 -18.58 -51.63 22.50
N ASN A 581 -17.79 -52.55 21.96
CA ASN A 581 -17.31 -52.56 20.59
C ASN A 581 -18.52 -52.35 19.65
N PRO A 582 -18.46 -51.45 18.64
CA PRO A 582 -19.60 -51.17 17.75
C PRO A 582 -20.21 -52.43 17.11
N ILE A 583 -19.39 -53.47 16.96
CA ILE A 583 -19.78 -54.80 16.47
C ILE A 583 -20.78 -55.49 17.42
N ASP A 584 -20.61 -55.35 18.74
CA ASP A 584 -21.49 -55.99 19.73
C ASP A 584 -22.85 -55.29 19.84
N ARG A 585 -22.88 -53.97 19.63
CA ARG A 585 -24.15 -53.22 19.54
C ARG A 585 -24.95 -53.61 18.29
N CYS A 586 -24.27 -53.81 17.15
CA CYS A 586 -24.91 -54.33 15.95
C CYS A 586 -25.42 -55.77 16.15
N LYS A 587 -24.67 -56.63 16.87
CA LYS A 587 -25.13 -57.98 17.21
C LYS A 587 -26.35 -57.98 18.14
N GLN A 588 -26.40 -57.11 19.15
CA GLN A 588 -27.56 -56.99 20.04
C GLN A 588 -28.81 -56.48 19.31
N ILE A 589 -28.67 -55.55 18.36
CA ILE A 589 -29.79 -55.08 17.54
C ILE A 589 -30.28 -56.21 16.61
N LEU A 590 -29.37 -56.96 16.00
CA LEU A 590 -29.72 -58.11 15.17
C LEU A 590 -30.39 -59.23 15.97
N GLU A 591 -29.98 -59.47 17.22
CA GLU A 591 -30.68 -60.40 18.11
C GLU A 591 -32.08 -59.92 18.47
N LYS A 592 -32.24 -58.64 18.82
CA LYS A 592 -33.57 -58.07 19.10
C LYS A 592 -34.50 -58.18 17.90
N TRP A 593 -33.99 -57.97 16.69
CA TRP A 593 -34.78 -58.13 15.47
C TRP A 593 -35.11 -59.59 15.19
N LYS A 594 -34.22 -60.54 15.48
CA LYS A 594 -34.53 -61.97 15.42
C LYS A 594 -35.63 -62.37 16.40
N CYS A 595 -35.57 -61.90 17.66
CA CYS A 595 -36.61 -62.16 18.65
C CYS A 595 -37.96 -61.60 18.21
N GLN A 596 -37.98 -60.39 17.65
CA GLN A 596 -39.21 -59.77 17.15
C GLN A 596 -39.81 -60.58 15.97
N ILE A 597 -38.96 -61.06 15.05
CA ILE A 597 -39.40 -61.90 13.93
C ILE A 597 -39.93 -63.25 14.41
N GLU A 598 -39.36 -63.83 15.48
CA GLU A 598 -39.87 -65.06 16.08
C GLU A 598 -41.20 -64.88 16.82
N GLU A 599 -41.37 -63.74 17.50
CA GLU A 599 -42.65 -63.35 18.11
C GLU A 599 -43.73 -63.14 17.04
N ASP A 600 -43.41 -62.42 15.97
CA ASP A 600 -44.32 -62.20 14.86
C ASP A 600 -44.68 -63.54 14.18
N LYS A 601 -43.72 -64.45 13.98
CA LYS A 601 -44.00 -65.81 13.47
C LYS A 601 -44.92 -66.62 14.39
N LYS A 602 -44.79 -66.49 15.71
CA LYS A 602 -45.71 -67.13 16.67
C LYS A 602 -47.11 -66.53 16.58
N VAL A 603 -47.22 -65.21 16.43
CA VAL A 603 -48.50 -64.53 16.25
C VAL A 603 -49.17 -64.98 14.95
N TYR A 604 -48.45 -65.01 13.83
CA TYR A 604 -48.97 -65.49 12.55
C TYR A 604 -49.29 -66.99 12.54
N GLY A 605 -48.49 -67.83 13.22
CA GLY A 605 -48.79 -69.26 13.39
C GLY A 605 -50.04 -69.53 14.24
N ASN A 606 -50.28 -68.71 15.26
CA ASN A 606 -51.50 -68.79 16.08
C ASN A 606 -52.76 -68.33 15.33
N ILE A 607 -52.62 -67.47 14.32
CA ILE A 607 -53.71 -67.04 13.45
C ILE A 607 -54.05 -68.14 12.42
N LEU A 608 -53.05 -68.88 11.92
CA LEU A 608 -53.25 -70.00 10.98
C LEU A 608 -53.83 -71.27 11.62
N ASN A 609 -53.57 -71.53 12.91
CA ASN A 609 -54.11 -72.69 13.65
C ASN A 609 -55.52 -72.46 14.25
N ARG A 610 -56.15 -71.32 13.98
CA ARG A 610 -57.49 -70.95 14.48
C ARG A 610 -58.61 -71.03 13.43
N ASN A 611 -58.33 -71.60 12.25
CA ASN A 611 -59.32 -71.93 11.22
C ASN A 611 -59.61 -73.43 11.17
#